data_AF-A0A935KL59-F1
#
_entry.id   AF-A0A935KL59-F1
#
_cell.length_a   1.000
_cell.length_b   1.000
_cell.length_c   1.000
_cell.angle_alpha   90.00
_cell.angle_beta   90.00
_cell.angle_gamma   90.00
#
_symmetry.space_group_name_H-M   'P 1'
#
loop_
_entity.id
_entity.type
_entity.pdbx_description
1 polymer ?
#
loop_
_entity_poly.entity_id
_entity_poly.type
_entity_poly.pdbx_seq_one_letter_code
_entity_poly.pdbx_strand_id
1 'polypeptide(L)'
;MTAAVCSVYFVGGLIYGYDWEQNWNPLKLNLIYATLINLFLHLVNAILFFLREYRQKWSEAEELRRSSQQAQLQLVRSQVNPHFLFNNLNVLSGMVIKDNPEANHFIEEFSKVYRYILSNQQKELVELKAELDFVQPYLFLLGKRFEEGLEVNIRIADEYKNWHVVPAALQMLIENAIKHNVVSRQKPPAY
;
A
#
# COMPACT_ATOMS: atom_id res chain seq x y z
N MET A 1 -38.70 -4.72 -39.30
CA MET A 1 -38.73 -6.10 -39.84
C MET A 1 -40.13 -6.69 -39.81
N THR A 2 -40.89 -6.59 -38.70
CA THR A 2 -42.27 -7.08 -38.57
C THR A 2 -43.26 -6.46 -39.56
N ALA A 3 -43.20 -5.14 -39.79
CA ALA A 3 -44.08 -4.46 -40.74
C ALA A 3 -43.92 -4.94 -42.20
N ALA A 4 -42.69 -5.27 -42.60
CA ALA A 4 -42.38 -5.77 -43.95
C ALA A 4 -42.93 -7.20 -44.16
N VAL A 5 -42.90 -8.05 -43.14
CA VAL A 5 -43.46 -9.40 -43.19
C VAL A 5 -44.99 -9.33 -43.34
N CYS A 6 -45.66 -8.48 -42.55
CA CYS A 6 -47.10 -8.28 -42.68
C CYS A 6 -47.51 -7.77 -44.08
N SER A 7 -46.74 -6.85 -44.68
CA SER A 7 -47.04 -6.34 -46.04
C SER A 7 -46.86 -7.39 -47.12
N VAL A 8 -45.89 -8.31 -47.00
CA VAL A 8 -45.66 -9.38 -47.97
C VAL A 8 -46.80 -10.40 -47.94
N TYR A 9 -47.27 -10.81 -46.77
CA TYR A 9 -48.42 -11.71 -46.64
C TYR A 9 -49.74 -11.06 -47.08
N PHE A 10 -49.90 -9.75 -46.83
CA PHE A 10 -51.08 -8.99 -47.28
C PHE A 10 -51.14 -8.86 -48.81
N VAL A 11 -50.03 -8.46 -49.44
CA VAL A 11 -49.95 -8.33 -50.91
C VAL A 11 -50.02 -9.69 -51.60
N GLY A 12 -49.40 -10.74 -51.02
CA GLY A 12 -49.51 -12.11 -51.51
C GLY A 12 -50.96 -12.64 -51.47
N GLY A 13 -51.71 -12.34 -50.41
CA GLY A 13 -53.14 -12.67 -50.32
C GLY A 13 -53.98 -12.01 -51.41
N LEU A 14 -53.72 -10.72 -51.70
CA LEU A 14 -54.43 -9.96 -52.75
C LEU A 14 -54.12 -10.46 -54.17
N ILE A 15 -52.88 -10.88 -54.44
CA ILE A 15 -52.43 -11.31 -55.78
C ILE A 15 -52.86 -12.76 -56.09
N TYR A 16 -52.80 -13.66 -55.11
CA TYR A 16 -53.01 -15.10 -55.34
C TYR A 16 -54.39 -15.62 -54.93
N GLY A 17 -55.27 -14.75 -54.41
CA GLY A 17 -56.63 -15.14 -54.00
C GLY A 17 -56.67 -16.06 -52.78
N TYR A 18 -55.63 -16.03 -51.95
CA TYR A 18 -55.54 -16.81 -50.71
C TYR A 18 -56.49 -16.22 -49.65
N ASP A 19 -57.35 -17.07 -49.07
CA ASP A 19 -58.20 -16.67 -47.94
C ASP A 19 -57.35 -16.24 -46.74
N TRP A 20 -57.77 -15.20 -46.03
CA TRP A 20 -57.06 -14.64 -44.87
C TRP A 20 -56.70 -15.69 -43.81
N GLU A 21 -57.54 -16.71 -43.65
CA GLU A 21 -57.31 -17.83 -42.73
C GLU A 21 -56.08 -18.68 -43.10
N GLN A 22 -55.73 -18.80 -44.38
CA GLN A 22 -54.62 -19.64 -44.83
C GLN A 22 -53.24 -18.97 -44.56
N ASN A 23 -53.17 -17.64 -44.50
CA ASN A 23 -51.94 -16.89 -44.21
C ASN A 23 -51.70 -16.61 -42.71
N TRP A 24 -52.70 -16.89 -41.87
CA TRP A 24 -52.66 -16.55 -40.43
C TRP A 24 -51.65 -17.39 -39.64
N ASN A 25 -51.64 -18.70 -39.86
CA ASN A 25 -50.72 -19.63 -39.18
C ASN A 25 -49.24 -19.40 -39.54
N PRO A 26 -48.84 -19.25 -40.83
CA PRO A 26 -47.44 -18.99 -41.16
C PRO A 26 -46.98 -17.60 -40.66
N LEU A 27 -47.85 -16.58 -40.69
CA LEU A 27 -47.52 -15.27 -40.13
C LEU A 27 -47.27 -15.35 -38.61
N LYS A 28 -48.17 -16.02 -37.87
CA LYS A 28 -48.02 -16.24 -36.43
C LYS A 28 -46.72 -16.95 -36.09
N LEU A 29 -46.40 -18.05 -36.78
CA LEU A 29 -45.17 -18.80 -36.55
C LEU A 29 -43.92 -17.95 -36.80
N ASN A 30 -43.89 -17.19 -37.91
CA ASN A 30 -42.76 -16.29 -38.20
C ASN A 30 -42.58 -15.19 -37.15
N LEU A 31 -43.68 -14.60 -36.65
CA LEU A 31 -43.61 -13.61 -35.57
C LEU A 31 -43.10 -14.22 -34.26
N ILE A 32 -43.54 -15.44 -33.92
CA ILE A 32 -43.04 -16.17 -32.74
C ILE A 32 -41.53 -16.43 -32.90
N TYR A 33 -41.07 -16.98 -34.02
CA TYR A 33 -39.64 -17.22 -34.23
C TYR A 33 -38.82 -15.91 -34.22
N ALA A 34 -39.30 -14.84 -34.86
CA ALA A 34 -38.60 -13.56 -34.89
C ALA A 34 -38.48 -12.94 -33.49
N THR A 35 -39.53 -13.01 -32.67
CA THR A 35 -39.51 -12.53 -31.28
C THR A 35 -38.60 -13.37 -30.40
N LEU A 36 -38.59 -14.70 -30.55
CA LEU A 36 -37.68 -15.60 -29.83
C LEU A 36 -36.21 -15.33 -30.19
N ILE A 37 -35.90 -15.17 -31.47
CA ILE A 37 -34.54 -14.83 -31.93
C ILE A 37 -34.12 -13.46 -31.38
N ASN A 38 -35.00 -12.45 -31.46
CA ASN A 38 -34.70 -11.13 -30.93
C ASN A 38 -34.46 -11.16 -29.41
N LEU A 39 -35.30 -11.87 -28.65
CA LEU A 39 -35.12 -12.05 -27.21
C LEU A 39 -33.81 -12.76 -26.89
N PHE A 40 -33.46 -13.81 -27.64
CA PHE A 40 -32.20 -14.52 -27.50
C PHE A 40 -31.00 -13.60 -27.74
N LEU A 41 -31.03 -12.79 -28.81
CA LEU A 41 -29.98 -11.81 -29.10
C LEU A 41 -29.85 -10.75 -28.00
N HIS A 42 -30.97 -10.24 -27.47
CA HIS A 42 -30.95 -9.31 -26.35
C HIS A 42 -30.37 -9.94 -25.08
N LEU A 43 -30.70 -11.20 -24.79
CA LEU A 43 -30.17 -11.94 -23.65
C LEU A 43 -28.67 -12.17 -23.77
N VAL A 44 -28.19 -12.58 -24.95
CA VAL A 44 -26.75 -12.72 -25.23
C VAL A 44 -26.04 -11.38 -25.08
N ASN A 45 -26.59 -10.30 -25.63
CA ASN A 45 -26.02 -8.97 -25.49
C ASN A 45 -25.96 -8.49 -24.04
N ALA A 46 -27.02 -8.72 -23.25
CA ALA A 46 -27.06 -8.39 -21.83
C ALA A 46 -26.00 -9.18 -21.05
N ILE A 47 -25.88 -10.49 -21.28
CA ILE A 47 -24.84 -11.32 -20.65
C ILE A 47 -23.45 -10.80 -21.00
N LEU A 48 -23.17 -10.51 -22.27
CA LEU A 48 -21.88 -9.99 -22.70
C LEU A 48 -21.56 -8.63 -22.09
N PHE A 49 -22.57 -7.76 -21.97
CA PHE A 49 -22.45 -6.46 -21.30
C PHE A 49 -22.08 -6.63 -19.83
N PHE A 50 -22.85 -7.42 -19.08
CA PHE A 50 -22.58 -7.66 -17.65
C PHE A 50 -21.26 -8.38 -17.42
N LEU A 51 -20.85 -9.31 -18.28
CA LEU A 51 -19.54 -9.97 -18.19
C LEU A 51 -18.39 -9.00 -18.42
N ARG A 52 -18.53 -8.03 -19.34
CA ARG A 52 -17.52 -6.97 -19.55
C ARG A 52 -17.43 -6.06 -18.33
N GLU A 53 -18.57 -5.61 -17.82
CA GLU A 53 -18.61 -4.73 -16.65
C GLU A 53 -18.06 -5.43 -15.40
N TYR A 54 -18.40 -6.71 -15.20
CA TYR A 54 -17.87 -7.51 -14.10
C TYR A 54 -16.35 -7.67 -14.19
N ARG A 55 -15.82 -7.96 -15.40
CA ARG A 55 -14.37 -8.06 -15.61
C ARG A 55 -13.66 -6.74 -15.35
N GLN A 56 -14.25 -5.62 -15.76
CA GLN A 56 -13.68 -4.30 -15.51
C GLN A 56 -13.62 -4.00 -14.01
N LYS A 57 -14.74 -4.19 -13.29
CA LYS A 57 -14.81 -4.01 -11.84
C LYS A 57 -13.85 -4.92 -11.10
N TRP A 58 -13.69 -6.16 -11.55
CA TRP A 58 -12.72 -7.10 -10.98
C TRP A 58 -11.28 -6.61 -11.17
N SER A 59 -10.94 -6.12 -12.35
CA SER A 59 -9.61 -5.56 -12.64
C SER A 59 -9.32 -4.31 -11.80
N GLU A 60 -10.28 -3.39 -11.70
CA GLU A 60 -10.16 -2.18 -10.88
C GLU A 60 -9.98 -2.53 -9.38
N ALA A 61 -10.75 -3.51 -8.87
CA ALA A 61 -10.62 -3.99 -7.51
C ALA A 61 -9.24 -4.64 -7.24
N GLU A 62 -8.73 -5.43 -8.18
CA GLU A 62 -7.41 -6.03 -8.09
C GLU A 62 -6.30 -4.97 -8.16
N GLU A 63 -6.43 -3.96 -9.00
CA GLU A 63 -5.49 -2.84 -9.08
C GLU A 63 -5.47 -2.02 -7.79
N LEU A 64 -6.65 -1.70 -7.23
CA LEU A 64 -6.76 -1.02 -5.95
C LEU A 64 -6.15 -1.85 -4.81
N ARG A 65 -6.39 -3.16 -4.80
CA ARG A 65 -5.78 -4.08 -3.83
C ARG A 65 -4.26 -4.07 -3.93
N ARG A 66 -3.70 -4.13 -5.15
CA ARG A 66 -2.26 -4.06 -5.38
C ARG A 66 -1.67 -2.73 -4.95
N SER A 67 -2.32 -1.62 -5.29
CA SER A 67 -1.92 -0.27 -4.87
C SER A 67 -1.91 -0.15 -3.34
N SER A 68 -2.95 -0.65 -2.67
CA SER A 68 -3.02 -0.70 -1.21
C SER A 68 -1.89 -1.55 -0.60
N GLN A 69 -1.60 -2.73 -1.17
CA GLN A 69 -0.51 -3.58 -0.71
C GLN A 69 0.86 -2.91 -0.91
N GLN A 70 1.08 -2.26 -2.05
CA GLN A 70 2.29 -1.49 -2.32
C GLN A 70 2.43 -0.31 -1.35
N ALA A 71 1.35 0.42 -1.07
CA ALA A 71 1.35 1.50 -0.09
C ALA A 71 1.68 0.98 1.33
N GLN A 72 1.09 -0.14 1.74
CA GLN A 72 1.42 -0.79 3.02
C GLN A 72 2.89 -1.24 3.07
N LEU A 73 3.41 -1.84 1.99
CA LEU A 73 4.82 -2.21 1.91
C LEU A 73 5.73 -0.97 1.96
N GLN A 74 5.36 0.12 1.30
CA GLN A 74 6.12 1.37 1.32
C GLN A 74 6.08 2.01 2.71
N LEU A 75 4.94 1.96 3.41
CA LEU A 75 4.83 2.39 4.81
C LEU A 75 5.76 1.58 5.70
N VAL A 76 5.72 0.24 5.62
CA VAL A 76 6.63 -0.64 6.37
C VAL A 76 8.09 -0.35 6.05
N ARG A 77 8.44 -0.19 4.76
CA ARG A 77 9.80 0.17 4.32
C ARG A 77 10.24 1.55 4.80
N SER A 78 9.34 2.53 4.86
CA SER A 78 9.66 3.87 5.37
C SER A 78 9.85 3.88 6.89
N GLN A 79 9.20 2.96 7.60
CA GLN A 79 9.28 2.80 9.04
C GLN A 79 10.55 2.06 9.49
N VAL A 80 11.18 1.30 8.59
CA VAL A 80 12.56 0.81 8.76
C VAL A 80 13.49 1.81 8.07
N ASN A 81 14.20 2.68 8.81
CA ASN A 81 15.21 3.56 8.20
C ASN A 81 16.29 2.69 7.51
N PRO A 82 16.24 2.49 6.18
CA PRO A 82 17.06 1.47 5.54
C PRO A 82 18.52 1.92 5.51
N HIS A 83 18.74 3.23 5.45
CA HIS A 83 20.07 3.81 5.59
C HIS A 83 20.66 3.50 6.97
N PHE A 84 19.89 3.67 8.06
CA PHE A 84 20.35 3.29 9.39
C PHE A 84 20.63 1.78 9.48
N LEU A 85 19.78 0.92 8.91
CA LEU A 85 19.99 -0.53 8.86
C LEU A 85 21.34 -0.88 8.22
N PHE A 86 21.54 -0.45 6.97
CA PHE A 86 22.74 -0.78 6.21
C PHE A 86 24.01 -0.18 6.82
N ASN A 87 23.93 1.04 7.37
CA ASN A 87 25.09 1.68 7.99
C ASN A 87 25.57 0.90 9.23
N ASN A 88 24.65 0.48 10.09
CA ASN A 88 25.01 -0.33 11.26
C ASN A 88 25.52 -1.72 10.87
N LEU A 89 24.98 -2.34 9.82
CA LEU A 89 25.52 -3.60 9.30
C LEU A 89 26.96 -3.43 8.77
N ASN A 90 27.28 -2.30 8.15
CA ASN A 90 28.64 -2.00 7.69
C ASN A 90 29.60 -1.78 8.87
N VAL A 91 29.18 -1.03 9.90
CA VAL A 91 29.96 -0.84 11.13
C VAL A 91 30.23 -2.20 11.79
N LEU A 92 29.21 -3.04 11.92
CA LEU A 92 29.33 -4.38 12.46
C LEU A 92 30.27 -5.26 11.62
N SER A 93 30.12 -5.26 10.30
CA SER A 93 31.00 -6.02 9.41
C SER A 93 32.46 -5.59 9.58
N GLY A 94 32.72 -4.28 9.69
CA GLY A 94 34.04 -3.75 9.99
C GLY A 94 34.58 -4.19 11.36
N MET A 95 33.71 -4.27 12.38
CA MET A 95 34.09 -4.77 13.71
C MET A 95 34.45 -6.25 13.69
N VAL A 96 33.66 -7.07 12.99
CA VAL A 96 33.90 -8.52 12.84
C VAL A 96 35.19 -8.78 12.08
N ILE A 97 35.44 -8.08 10.97
CA ILE A 97 36.68 -8.23 10.19
C ILE A 97 37.93 -7.85 11.00
N LYS A 98 37.79 -6.93 11.96
CA LYS A 98 38.88 -6.45 12.83
C LYS A 98 39.02 -7.23 14.15
N ASP A 99 38.27 -8.33 14.33
CA ASP A 99 38.20 -9.09 15.58
C ASP A 99 37.92 -8.20 16.82
N ASN A 100 37.08 -7.18 16.66
CA ASN A 100 36.74 -6.27 17.75
C ASN A 100 35.85 -6.99 18.79
N PRO A 101 36.27 -7.08 20.07
CA PRO A 101 35.51 -7.77 21.11
C PRO A 101 34.13 -7.14 21.41
N GLU A 102 33.91 -5.88 21.04
CA GLU A 102 32.62 -5.19 21.20
C GLU A 102 31.58 -5.58 20.14
N ALA A 103 31.93 -6.34 19.09
CA ALA A 103 31.01 -6.70 18.01
C ALA A 103 29.73 -7.39 18.53
N ASN A 104 29.87 -8.26 19.54
CA ASN A 104 28.73 -8.93 20.17
C ASN A 104 27.80 -7.94 20.89
N HIS A 105 28.38 -6.98 21.62
CA HIS A 105 27.60 -5.94 22.28
C HIS A 105 26.88 -5.05 21.26
N PHE A 106 27.56 -4.71 20.16
CA PHE A 106 26.95 -3.97 19.06
C PHE A 106 25.73 -4.68 18.47
N ILE A 107 25.80 -5.99 18.24
CA ILE A 107 24.67 -6.80 17.77
C ILE A 107 23.51 -6.76 18.77
N GLU A 108 23.80 -6.82 20.07
CA GLU A 108 22.78 -6.77 21.11
C GLU A 108 22.05 -5.43 21.14
N GLU A 109 22.78 -4.31 21.14
CA GLU A 109 22.23 -2.96 21.11
C GLU A 109 21.45 -2.72 19.82
N PHE A 110 21.97 -3.19 18.68
CA PHE A 110 21.27 -3.17 17.39
C PHE A 110 19.95 -3.93 17.43
N SER A 111 19.94 -5.10 18.05
CA SER A 111 18.72 -5.89 18.24
C SER A 111 17.71 -5.20 19.17
N LYS A 112 18.17 -4.50 20.22
CA LYS A 112 17.29 -3.71 21.11
C LYS A 112 16.61 -2.58 20.35
N VAL A 113 17.36 -1.82 19.54
CA VAL A 113 16.82 -0.74 18.69
C VAL A 113 15.75 -1.27 17.74
N TYR A 114 16.04 -2.34 16.99
CA TYR A 114 15.09 -2.89 16.04
C TYR A 114 13.86 -3.51 16.70
N ARG A 115 14.03 -4.21 17.82
CA ARG A 115 12.88 -4.71 18.59
C ARG A 115 11.97 -3.58 19.03
N TYR A 116 12.51 -2.46 19.50
CA TYR A 116 11.70 -1.31 19.90
C TYR A 116 10.92 -0.71 18.72
N ILE A 117 11.60 -0.45 17.59
CA ILE A 117 10.97 0.10 16.38
C ILE A 117 9.80 -0.79 15.91
N LEU A 118 10.02 -2.12 15.86
CA LEU A 118 9.00 -3.06 15.41
C LEU A 118 7.86 -3.25 16.44
N SER A 119 8.18 -3.25 17.74
CA SER A 119 7.17 -3.51 18.79
C SER A 119 6.26 -2.32 19.10
N ASN A 120 6.72 -1.10 18.80
CA ASN A 120 5.97 0.12 19.04
C ASN A 120 5.43 0.77 17.75
N GLN A 121 5.57 0.08 16.60
CA GLN A 121 5.14 0.54 15.27
C GLN A 121 3.65 0.90 15.18
N GLN A 122 2.79 0.22 15.92
CA GLN A 122 1.33 0.42 15.91
C GLN A 122 0.82 1.18 17.13
N LYS A 123 1.69 1.60 18.05
CA LYS A 123 1.28 2.33 19.24
C LYS A 123 1.19 3.82 18.92
N GLU A 124 0.10 4.45 19.33
CA GLU A 124 -0.04 5.91 19.24
C GLU A 124 0.86 6.63 20.25
N LEU A 125 1.02 6.03 21.44
CA LEU A 125 1.77 6.60 22.56
C LEU A 125 2.55 5.53 23.33
N VAL A 126 3.69 5.93 23.88
CA VAL A 126 4.54 5.15 24.80
C VAL A 126 4.98 6.03 25.96
N GLU A 127 5.30 5.43 27.10
CA GLU A 127 5.90 6.15 28.22
C GLU A 127 7.25 6.76 27.81
N LEU A 128 7.53 7.98 28.27
CA LEU A 128 8.79 8.67 28.05
C LEU A 128 9.97 7.83 28.55
N LYS A 129 9.77 7.08 29.65
CA LYS A 129 10.75 6.10 30.13
C LYS A 129 11.14 5.08 29.06
N ALA A 130 10.16 4.50 28.36
CA ALA A 130 10.41 3.52 27.31
C ALA A 130 11.17 4.15 26.12
N GLU A 131 10.84 5.40 25.78
CA GLU A 131 11.61 6.17 24.79
C GLU A 131 13.06 6.40 25.25
N LEU A 132 13.27 6.77 26.53
CA LEU A 132 14.61 7.00 27.07
C LEU A 132 15.45 5.71 27.09
N ASP A 133 14.83 4.59 27.49
CA ASP A 133 15.46 3.26 27.49
C ASP A 133 15.81 2.82 26.06
N PHE A 134 15.02 3.21 25.06
CA PHE A 134 15.30 3.00 23.65
C PHE A 134 16.41 3.89 23.10
N VAL A 135 16.48 5.14 23.52
CA VAL A 135 17.48 6.10 23.03
C VAL A 135 18.90 5.71 23.46
N GLN A 136 19.09 5.04 24.59
CA GLN A 136 20.42 4.59 25.04
C GLN A 136 21.12 3.65 24.02
N PRO A 137 20.55 2.49 23.63
CA PRO A 137 21.13 1.64 22.59
C PRO A 137 21.27 2.38 21.27
N TYR A 138 20.32 3.26 20.92
CA TYR A 138 20.40 4.04 19.69
C TYR A 138 21.60 5.01 19.67
N LEU A 139 21.85 5.71 20.78
CA LEU A 139 23.01 6.59 20.94
C LEU A 139 24.33 5.81 20.94
N PHE A 140 24.37 4.62 21.53
CA PHE A 140 25.54 3.75 21.46
C PHE A 140 25.92 3.43 20.01
N LEU A 141 24.94 3.01 19.19
CA LEU A 141 25.15 2.72 17.77
C LEU A 141 25.62 3.95 16.98
N LEU A 142 25.01 5.11 17.25
CA LEU A 142 25.43 6.38 16.65
C LEU A 142 26.86 6.76 17.08
N GLY A 143 27.21 6.57 18.34
CA GLY A 143 28.55 6.82 18.87
C GLY A 143 29.60 5.97 18.17
N LYS A 144 29.35 4.68 17.95
CA LYS A 144 30.26 3.82 17.18
C LYS A 144 30.41 4.26 15.72
N ARG A 145 29.40 4.91 15.13
CA ARG A 145 29.46 5.46 13.77
C ARG A 145 30.22 6.79 13.69
N PHE A 146 30.01 7.67 14.66
CA PHE A 146 30.60 9.02 14.68
C PHE A 146 31.88 9.12 15.53
N GLU A 147 32.34 7.98 16.08
CA GLU A 147 33.50 7.86 16.95
C GLU A 147 33.46 8.90 18.08
N GLU A 148 34.54 9.66 18.29
CA GLU A 148 34.64 10.71 19.32
C GLU A 148 33.87 12.00 18.97
N GLY A 149 33.17 12.04 17.83
CA GLY A 149 32.50 13.23 17.33
C GLY A 149 31.10 13.51 17.89
N LEU A 150 30.57 12.65 18.75
CA LEU A 150 29.20 12.73 19.25
C LEU A 150 29.15 12.66 20.79
N GLU A 151 28.77 13.77 21.42
CA GLU A 151 28.44 13.82 22.84
C GLU A 151 26.95 14.17 23.00
N VAL A 152 26.21 13.36 23.76
CA VAL A 152 24.79 13.57 24.02
C VAL A 152 24.54 13.56 25.51
N ASN A 153 23.97 14.65 26.04
CA ASN A 153 23.63 14.80 27.45
C ASN A 153 22.11 14.88 27.59
N ILE A 154 21.49 13.86 28.19
CA ILE A 154 20.05 13.80 28.43
C ILE A 154 19.78 14.14 29.90
N ARG A 155 19.09 15.25 30.16
CA ARG A 155 18.67 15.68 31.50
C ARG A 155 17.16 15.80 31.56
N ILE A 156 16.52 14.79 32.15
CA ILE A 156 15.07 14.74 32.32
C ILE A 156 14.77 14.37 33.76
N ALA A 157 13.92 15.16 34.43
CA ALA A 157 13.51 14.88 35.80
C ALA A 157 12.61 13.62 35.86
N ASP A 158 12.73 12.85 36.93
CA ASP A 158 12.02 11.58 37.08
C ASP A 158 10.50 11.71 37.01
N GLU A 159 9.95 12.86 37.41
CA GLU A 159 8.52 13.17 37.34
C GLU A 159 7.92 13.09 35.93
N TYR A 160 8.74 13.32 34.89
CA TYR A 160 8.30 13.27 33.49
C TYR A 160 8.36 11.86 32.89
N LYS A 161 9.02 10.89 33.54
CA LYS A 161 9.26 9.56 32.95
C LYS A 161 7.98 8.77 32.64
N ASN A 162 6.90 9.03 33.38
CA ASN A 162 5.59 8.38 33.19
C ASN A 162 4.69 9.11 32.17
N TRP A 163 5.17 10.21 31.58
CA TRP A 163 4.41 10.94 30.56
C TRP A 163 4.38 10.15 29.26
N HIS A 164 3.37 10.38 28.44
CA HIS A 164 3.21 9.68 27.17
C HIS A 164 3.68 10.54 26.01
N VAL A 165 4.45 9.95 25.12
CA VAL A 165 5.00 10.59 23.91
C VAL A 165 4.78 9.68 22.70
N VAL A 166 4.85 10.28 21.51
CA VAL A 166 4.84 9.52 20.25
C VAL A 166 6.11 8.66 20.18
N PRO A 167 6.02 7.37 19.80
CA PRO A 167 7.18 6.51 19.65
C PRO A 167 8.22 7.10 18.68
N ALA A 168 9.50 6.89 18.96
CA ALA A 168 10.66 7.40 18.23
C ALA A 168 10.75 8.93 18.14
N ALA A 169 9.98 9.69 18.95
CA ALA A 169 10.06 11.14 18.98
C ALA A 169 11.45 11.64 19.41
N LEU A 170 12.07 11.04 20.43
CA LEU A 170 13.41 11.46 20.84
C LEU A 170 14.46 11.09 19.79
N GLN A 171 14.32 9.93 19.15
CA GLN A 171 15.16 9.58 17.99
C GLN A 171 15.08 10.67 16.92
N MET A 172 13.87 11.11 16.53
CA MET A 172 13.71 12.16 15.52
C MET A 172 14.41 13.47 15.93
N LEU A 173 14.30 13.87 17.20
CA LEU A 173 14.97 15.06 17.72
C LEU A 173 16.50 14.92 17.69
N ILE A 174 17.02 13.75 18.07
CA ILE A 174 18.46 13.45 18.04
C ILE A 174 18.98 13.47 16.59
N GLU A 175 18.29 12.82 15.67
CA GLU A 175 18.65 12.84 14.25
C GLU A 175 18.67 14.27 13.70
N ASN A 176 17.70 15.09 14.10
CA ASN A 176 17.62 16.48 13.69
C ASN A 176 18.81 17.30 14.25
N ALA A 177 19.10 17.16 15.54
CA ALA A 177 20.23 17.83 16.18
C ALA A 177 21.57 17.48 15.53
N ILE A 178 21.79 16.19 15.23
CA ILE A 178 23.00 15.72 14.54
C ILE A 178 23.09 16.32 13.14
N LYS A 179 22.01 16.28 12.34
CA LYS A 179 21.99 16.85 10.98
C LYS A 179 22.36 18.33 10.98
N HIS A 180 21.77 19.12 11.87
CA HIS A 180 22.06 20.56 11.96
C HIS A 180 23.48 20.86 12.47
N ASN A 181 23.99 20.10 13.44
CA ASN A 181 25.34 20.30 13.96
C ASN A 181 26.43 19.87 12.98
N VAL A 182 26.18 18.82 12.17
CA VAL A 182 27.09 18.42 11.08
C VAL A 182 27.15 19.48 9.98
N VAL A 183 26.02 20.13 9.64
CA VAL A 183 25.98 21.22 8.67
C VAL A 183 26.75 22.46 9.18
N SER A 184 26.73 22.73 10.49
CA SER A 184 27.50 23.83 11.09
C SER A 184 29.03 23.65 10.98
N ARG A 185 29.56 22.44 10.78
CA ARG A 185 31.01 22.28 10.53
C ARG A 185 31.43 22.84 9.15
N GLN A 186 30.50 23.02 8.20
CA GLN A 186 30.78 23.67 6.91
C GLN A 186 30.57 25.20 6.92
N LYS A 187 30.09 25.76 8.04
CA LYS A 187 30.02 27.21 8.24
C LYS A 187 30.49 27.50 9.68
N PRO A 188 31.79 27.80 9.90
CA PRO A 188 32.22 28.22 11.23
C PRO A 188 31.38 29.44 11.64
N PRO A 189 31.04 29.61 12.93
CA PRO A 189 30.50 30.87 13.39
C PRO A 189 31.53 31.94 13.03
N ALA A 190 31.12 32.91 12.21
CA ALA A 190 31.87 34.14 12.06
C ALA A 190 31.73 34.87 13.39
N TYR A 191 32.78 34.73 14.22
CA TYR A 191 33.13 35.51 15.42
C TYR A 191 32.02 35.82 16.42
#